data_AF-A0A6N8WDL9-F1
#
_entry.id   AF-A0A6N8WDL9-F1
#
_cell.length_a   1.000
_cell.length_b   1.000
_cell.length_c   1.000
_cell.angle_alpha   90.00
_cell.angle_beta   90.00
_cell.angle_gamma   90.00
#
_symmetry.space_group_name_H-M   'P 1'
#
loop_
_entity.id
_entity.type
_entity.pdbx_description
1 polymer ?
#
loop_
_entity_poly.entity_id
_entity_poly.type
_entity_poly.pdbx_seq_one_letter_code
_entity_poly.pdbx_strand_id
1 'polypeptide(L)'
;MSSETTLLARIAPWLTGNIENVAVEALGYILNQSPAARKALAETVRLGGGEIAPIARVWTQVVRKKRERPDLVCFDETGEEQVLIEAKFDAVLAKHQPNQYLRSLPHGKPAALLFVAPTTRRETLWPDLCARAEAEFEVTDVSKWRDSRSATINDGVHRLQLISWASLLDRIAREAHNDSDINAISDIRQLRGLTDRMDADAFLPWHLEDMGPGFARRVLGLEKLVKESIEFGESDKFWSTAGLSYGSGWKFYGRYFRIGDVVVWFGIHLNVWKEYSDTPLWLSFEDKYYEKLMHANLARFTFESNGYHYIPIELPTGVEYDAVLDSVVASLKSIADQLKRSNESQPAQPQA
;
A
#
# COMPACT_ATOMS: atom_id res chain seq x y z
N MET A 1 3.66 -11.05 -7.78
CA MET A 1 2.79 -12.11 -7.23
C MET A 1 2.58 -11.78 -5.76
N SER A 2 1.40 -11.47 -5.22
CA SER A 2 0.03 -11.92 -5.50
C SER A 2 -0.91 -10.75 -5.79
N SER A 3 -1.62 -10.83 -6.92
CA SER A 3 -2.75 -9.99 -7.28
C SER A 3 -4.07 -10.57 -6.75
N GLU A 4 -4.07 -11.33 -5.65
CA GLU A 4 -5.31 -11.71 -4.98
C GLU A 4 -5.86 -10.50 -4.22
N THR A 5 -6.48 -9.59 -4.99
CA THR A 5 -7.39 -8.61 -4.40
C THR A 5 -8.56 -9.40 -3.84
N THR A 6 -8.69 -9.48 -2.52
CA THR A 6 -9.85 -10.09 -1.89
C THR A 6 -11.12 -9.33 -2.26
N LEU A 7 -12.28 -9.98 -2.21
CA LEU A 7 -13.54 -9.35 -2.56
C LEU A 7 -13.74 -8.06 -1.74
N LEU A 8 -13.48 -8.11 -0.43
CA LEU A 8 -13.58 -6.95 0.45
C LEU A 8 -12.63 -5.81 0.03
N ALA A 9 -11.37 -6.13 -0.31
CA ALA A 9 -10.39 -5.16 -0.79
C ALA A 9 -10.80 -4.49 -2.11
N ARG A 10 -11.50 -5.23 -2.98
CA ARG A 10 -11.98 -4.72 -4.27
C ARG A 10 -13.18 -3.80 -4.11
N ILE A 11 -14.16 -4.19 -3.31
CA ILE A 11 -15.48 -3.54 -3.28
C ILE A 11 -15.57 -2.42 -2.24
N ALA A 12 -14.94 -2.55 -1.08
CA ALA A 12 -15.13 -1.59 0.01
C ALA A 12 -14.73 -0.15 -0.41
N PRO A 13 -13.59 0.09 -1.08
CA PRO A 13 -13.21 1.43 -1.55
C PRO A 13 -14.19 2.06 -2.54
N TRP A 14 -14.97 1.25 -3.26
CA TRP A 14 -16.01 1.74 -4.17
C TRP A 14 -17.31 2.12 -3.44
N LEU A 15 -17.60 1.47 -2.31
CA LEU A 15 -18.86 1.63 -1.60
C LEU A 15 -18.81 2.74 -0.53
N THR A 16 -17.63 3.04 0.02
CA THR A 16 -17.50 4.02 1.11
C THR A 16 -16.12 4.67 1.14
N GLY A 17 -16.07 5.94 1.55
CA GLY A 17 -14.81 6.63 1.88
C GLY A 17 -14.28 6.33 3.29
N ASN A 18 -15.09 5.71 4.15
CA ASN A 18 -14.73 5.41 5.55
C ASN A 18 -14.17 3.99 5.70
N ILE A 19 -13.07 3.71 5.00
CA ILE A 19 -12.49 2.36 4.97
C ILE A 19 -11.95 1.90 6.33
N GLU A 20 -11.47 2.83 7.15
CA GLU A 20 -11.06 2.55 8.53
C GLU A 20 -12.23 1.93 9.34
N ASN A 21 -13.44 2.48 9.22
CA ASN A 21 -14.62 1.92 9.90
C ASN A 21 -14.95 0.51 9.40
N VAL A 22 -14.79 0.24 8.09
CA VAL A 22 -15.02 -1.11 7.54
C VAL A 22 -14.03 -2.11 8.15
N ALA A 23 -12.76 -1.74 8.26
CA ALA A 23 -11.74 -2.61 8.85
C ALA A 23 -11.99 -2.84 10.36
N VAL A 24 -12.38 -1.80 11.08
CA VAL A 24 -12.75 -1.88 12.51
C VAL A 24 -13.94 -2.81 12.73
N GLU A 25 -15.01 -2.65 11.95
CA GLU A 25 -16.20 -3.51 12.06
C GLU A 25 -15.90 -4.95 11.67
N ALA A 26 -15.09 -5.17 10.62
CA ALA A 26 -14.66 -6.50 10.22
C ALA A 26 -13.80 -7.18 11.30
N LEU A 27 -12.84 -6.47 11.90
CA LEU A 27 -12.03 -6.99 13.00
C LEU A 27 -12.91 -7.34 14.20
N GLY A 28 -13.82 -6.44 14.58
CA GLY A 28 -14.76 -6.68 15.67
C GLY A 28 -15.67 -7.87 15.42
N TYR A 29 -16.14 -8.06 14.18
CA TYR A 29 -16.92 -9.23 13.79
C TYR A 29 -16.10 -10.52 13.98
N ILE A 30 -14.89 -10.59 13.41
CA ILE A 30 -13.99 -11.75 13.53
C ILE A 30 -13.74 -12.11 15.00
N LEU A 31 -13.41 -11.11 15.83
CA LEU A 31 -13.14 -11.30 17.25
C LEU A 31 -14.36 -11.81 18.02
N ASN A 32 -15.58 -11.41 17.65
CA ASN A 32 -16.78 -11.92 18.31
C ASN A 32 -17.16 -13.34 17.87
N GLN A 33 -16.91 -13.70 16.61
CA GLN A 33 -17.25 -15.03 16.10
C GLN A 33 -16.23 -16.12 16.48
N SER A 34 -14.96 -15.77 16.71
CA SER A 34 -13.89 -16.74 16.89
C SER A 34 -13.21 -16.63 18.26
N PRO A 35 -13.34 -17.65 19.14
CA PRO A 35 -12.56 -17.75 20.37
C PRO A 35 -11.05 -17.76 20.12
N ALA A 36 -10.62 -18.44 19.04
CA ALA A 36 -9.22 -18.48 18.61
C ALA A 36 -8.69 -17.07 18.30
N ALA A 37 -9.49 -16.24 17.62
CA ALA A 37 -9.14 -14.86 17.35
C ALA A 37 -8.98 -14.02 18.63
N ARG A 38 -9.89 -14.19 19.61
CA ARG A 38 -9.78 -13.50 20.92
C ARG A 38 -8.57 -13.95 21.71
N LYS A 39 -8.25 -15.25 21.68
CA LYS A 39 -7.06 -15.81 22.31
C LYS A 39 -5.79 -15.18 21.72
N ALA A 40 -5.68 -15.14 20.38
CA ALA A 40 -4.53 -14.54 19.71
C ALA A 40 -4.37 -13.04 20.00
N LEU A 41 -5.48 -12.29 20.09
CA LEU A 41 -5.46 -10.89 20.51
C LEU A 41 -4.96 -10.74 21.96
N ALA A 42 -5.48 -11.57 22.88
CA ALA A 42 -5.06 -11.53 24.27
C ALA A 42 -3.57 -11.86 24.45
N GLU A 43 -3.07 -12.86 23.74
CA GLU A 43 -1.65 -13.22 23.71
C GLU A 43 -0.78 -12.10 23.10
N THR A 44 -1.29 -11.39 22.09
CA THR A 44 -0.61 -10.24 21.51
C THR A 44 -0.40 -9.14 22.56
N VAL A 45 -1.44 -8.84 23.35
CA VAL A 45 -1.34 -7.85 24.42
C VAL A 45 -0.39 -8.31 25.53
N ARG A 46 -0.42 -9.60 25.89
CA ARG A 46 0.49 -10.19 26.89
C ARG A 46 1.95 -10.17 26.45
N LEU A 47 2.23 -10.39 25.16
CA LEU A 47 3.58 -10.27 24.61
C LEU A 47 4.14 -8.84 24.71
N GLY A 48 3.27 -7.83 24.73
CA GLY A 48 3.64 -6.46 25.07
C GLY A 48 3.68 -6.18 26.59
N GLY A 49 3.67 -7.20 27.45
CA GLY A 49 3.72 -7.07 28.90
C GLY A 49 2.37 -6.74 29.57
N GLY A 50 1.25 -6.80 28.85
CA GLY A 50 -0.07 -6.57 29.43
C GLY A 50 -0.58 -7.80 30.19
N GLU A 51 -0.89 -7.67 31.47
CA GLU A 51 -1.37 -8.78 32.30
C GLU A 51 -2.89 -8.92 32.29
N ILE A 52 -3.47 -9.02 31.09
CA ILE A 52 -4.93 -9.07 30.92
C ILE A 52 -5.50 -10.48 31.06
N ALA A 53 -6.75 -10.56 31.50
CA ALA A 53 -7.56 -11.78 31.50
C ALA A 53 -7.94 -12.20 30.06
N PRO A 54 -8.49 -13.42 29.85
CA PRO A 54 -9.03 -13.80 28.55
C PRO A 54 -10.10 -12.81 28.06
N ILE A 55 -10.06 -12.48 26.77
CA ILE A 55 -11.05 -11.60 26.15
C ILE A 55 -12.30 -12.43 25.86
N ALA A 56 -13.41 -12.09 26.51
CA ALA A 56 -14.69 -12.76 26.34
C ALA A 56 -15.50 -12.16 25.18
N ARG A 57 -15.45 -10.82 25.03
CA ARG A 57 -16.26 -10.10 24.04
C ARG A 57 -15.58 -8.82 23.58
N VAL A 58 -15.90 -8.40 22.36
CA VAL A 58 -15.41 -7.14 21.79
C VAL A 58 -16.60 -6.30 21.33
N TRP A 59 -16.58 -5.00 21.62
CA TRP A 59 -17.50 -4.05 21.02
C TRP A 59 -16.75 -3.12 20.10
N THR A 60 -17.29 -2.95 18.90
CA THR A 60 -16.87 -1.88 18.00
C THR A 60 -17.60 -0.61 18.40
N GLN A 61 -16.97 0.54 18.13
CA GLN A 61 -17.73 1.76 17.96
C GLN A 61 -18.56 2.14 19.22
N VAL A 62 -17.99 1.97 20.42
CA VAL A 62 -18.70 2.21 21.69
C VAL A 62 -18.80 3.72 21.97
N VAL A 63 -20.01 4.28 21.89
CA VAL A 63 -20.24 5.69 22.22
C VAL A 63 -20.26 5.87 23.75
N ARG A 64 -19.19 6.44 24.32
CA ARG A 64 -19.20 6.89 25.72
C ARG A 64 -19.92 8.23 25.86
N LYS A 65 -20.50 8.48 27.05
CA LYS A 65 -21.22 9.72 27.42
C LYS A 65 -20.43 11.03 27.20
N LYS A 66 -19.11 10.97 26.95
CA LYS A 66 -18.21 12.12 26.75
C LYS A 66 -17.63 12.29 25.32
N ARG A 67 -18.20 11.65 24.29
CA ARG A 67 -17.71 11.69 22.88
C ARG A 67 -16.34 11.01 22.67
N GLU A 68 -15.91 10.17 23.60
CA GLU A 68 -14.69 9.38 23.51
C GLU A 68 -15.05 8.01 22.97
N ARG A 69 -14.51 7.63 21.82
CA ARG A 69 -14.88 6.40 21.11
C ARG A 69 -13.61 5.73 20.60
N PRO A 70 -12.94 4.88 21.41
CA PRO A 70 -11.98 3.95 20.85
C PRO A 70 -12.71 3.08 19.82
N ASP A 71 -11.98 2.66 18.78
CA ASP A 71 -12.54 1.87 17.70
C ASP A 71 -13.08 0.53 18.18
N LEU A 72 -12.34 -0.14 19.08
CA LEU A 72 -12.80 -1.35 19.77
C LEU A 72 -12.54 -1.30 21.28
N VAL A 73 -13.41 -1.96 22.03
CA VAL A 73 -13.28 -2.19 23.47
C VAL A 73 -13.41 -3.69 23.74
N CYS A 74 -12.43 -4.27 24.43
CA CYS A 74 -12.43 -5.68 24.81
C CYS A 74 -12.79 -5.83 26.29
N PHE A 75 -13.64 -6.82 26.55
CA PHE A 75 -14.16 -7.15 27.87
C PHE A 75 -13.72 -8.54 28.29
N ASP A 76 -13.50 -8.73 29.58
CA ASP A 76 -13.31 -10.05 30.18
C ASP A 76 -14.65 -10.76 30.45
N GLU A 77 -14.58 -11.96 31.04
CA GLU A 77 -15.76 -12.77 31.39
C GLU A 77 -16.66 -12.12 32.45
N THR A 78 -16.13 -11.20 33.25
CA THR A 78 -16.88 -10.45 34.26
C THR A 78 -17.58 -9.22 33.67
N GLY A 79 -17.29 -8.89 32.41
CA GLY A 79 -17.82 -7.72 31.71
C GLY A 79 -17.01 -6.45 31.97
N GLU A 80 -15.82 -6.55 32.55
CA GLU A 80 -14.93 -5.42 32.80
C GLU A 80 -14.08 -5.14 31.56
N GLU A 81 -13.88 -3.86 31.26
CA GLU A 81 -13.02 -3.42 30.16
C GLU A 81 -11.55 -3.66 30.50
N GLN A 82 -10.77 -4.20 29.56
CA GLN A 82 -9.34 -4.43 29.78
C GLN A 82 -8.44 -3.98 28.63
N VAL A 83 -8.98 -3.91 27.40
CA VAL A 83 -8.21 -3.43 26.24
C VAL A 83 -9.03 -2.43 25.45
N LEU A 84 -8.43 -1.28 25.19
CA LEU A 84 -8.92 -0.31 24.22
C LEU A 84 -8.07 -0.45 22.95
N ILE A 85 -8.71 -0.50 21.79
CA ILE A 85 -8.03 -0.61 20.50
C ILE A 85 -8.37 0.60 19.66
N GLU A 86 -7.34 1.25 19.13
CA GLU A 86 -7.46 2.32 18.15
C GLU A 86 -6.79 1.85 16.85
N ALA A 87 -7.59 1.78 15.79
CA ALA A 87 -7.12 1.44 14.47
C ALA A 87 -6.76 2.70 13.69
N LYS A 88 -5.73 2.58 12.86
CA LYS A 88 -5.31 3.63 11.93
C LYS A 88 -5.00 3.03 10.57
N PHE A 89 -5.34 3.75 9.52
CA PHE A 89 -4.68 3.65 8.21
C PHE A 89 -3.74 4.85 8.02
N ASP A 90 -4.25 5.98 7.54
CA ASP A 90 -3.43 7.18 7.26
C ASP A 90 -3.72 8.38 8.17
N ALA A 91 -4.77 8.33 9.00
CA ALA A 91 -5.13 9.45 9.85
C ALA A 91 -4.00 9.82 10.84
N VAL A 92 -3.79 11.12 11.02
CA VAL A 92 -2.93 11.66 12.09
C VAL A 92 -3.61 11.39 13.44
N LEU A 93 -2.81 11.12 14.48
CA LEU A 93 -3.33 11.02 15.84
C LEU A 93 -4.12 12.28 16.20
N ALA A 94 -5.38 12.10 16.59
CA ALA A 94 -6.19 13.22 17.06
C ALA A 94 -5.52 13.88 18.28
N LYS A 95 -5.78 15.18 18.50
CA LYS A 95 -5.10 15.97 19.55
C LYS A 95 -5.16 15.34 20.95
N HIS A 96 -6.21 14.59 21.22
CA HIS A 96 -6.45 13.96 22.51
C HIS A 96 -5.87 12.54 22.63
N GLN A 97 -5.34 11.97 21.55
CA GLN A 97 -4.71 10.66 21.53
C GLN A 97 -3.21 10.78 21.79
N PRO A 98 -2.61 9.84 22.55
CA PRO A 98 -3.25 8.69 23.21
C PRO A 98 -3.87 9.02 24.58
N ASN A 99 -3.59 10.20 25.13
CA ASN A 99 -3.74 10.47 26.56
C ASN A 99 -5.16 10.38 27.10
N GLN A 100 -6.16 10.75 26.30
CA GLN A 100 -7.56 10.64 26.71
C GLN A 100 -7.97 9.18 26.93
N TYR A 101 -7.49 8.26 26.09
CA TYR A 101 -7.77 6.84 26.26
C TYR A 101 -7.01 6.25 27.44
N LEU A 102 -5.74 6.63 27.63
CA LEU A 102 -4.95 6.22 28.80
C LEU A 102 -5.63 6.63 30.11
N ARG A 103 -6.17 7.85 30.20
CA ARG A 103 -6.97 8.29 31.37
C ARG A 103 -8.22 7.45 31.61
N SER A 104 -8.77 6.87 30.55
CA SER A 104 -10.03 6.12 30.61
C SER A 104 -9.85 4.64 30.94
N LEU A 105 -8.59 4.16 31.01
CA LEU A 105 -8.29 2.79 31.42
C LEU A 105 -8.69 2.56 32.88
N PRO A 106 -9.16 1.35 33.24
CA PRO A 106 -9.57 1.05 34.61
C PRO A 106 -8.42 1.23 35.62
N HIS A 107 -8.66 2.01 36.67
CA HIS A 107 -7.66 2.24 37.72
C HIS A 107 -7.40 0.98 38.55
N GLY A 108 -6.12 0.73 38.89
CA GLY A 108 -5.71 -0.35 39.79
C GLY A 108 -5.91 -1.76 39.23
N LYS A 109 -6.18 -1.90 37.92
CA LYS A 109 -6.31 -3.18 37.23
C LYS A 109 -5.41 -3.19 35.98
N PRO A 110 -4.86 -4.35 35.60
CA PRO A 110 -4.16 -4.49 34.34
C PRO A 110 -5.04 -4.13 33.15
N ALA A 111 -4.56 -3.22 32.30
CA ALA A 111 -5.26 -2.80 31.10
C ALA A 111 -4.29 -2.31 30.03
N ALA A 112 -4.72 -2.33 28.77
CA ALA A 112 -3.89 -1.92 27.65
C ALA A 112 -4.62 -0.99 26.68
N LEU A 113 -3.89 -0.01 26.15
CA LEU A 113 -4.26 0.73 24.95
C LEU A 113 -3.41 0.23 23.78
N LEU A 114 -4.04 -0.44 22.82
CA LEU A 114 -3.40 -1.02 21.65
C LEU A 114 -3.71 -0.19 20.40
N PHE A 115 -2.67 0.37 19.79
CA PHE A 115 -2.78 0.93 18.45
C PHE A 115 -2.51 -0.15 17.40
N VAL A 116 -3.32 -0.17 16.34
CA VAL A 116 -3.12 -1.02 15.16
C VAL A 116 -2.97 -0.11 13.94
N ALA A 117 -1.85 -0.18 13.25
CA ALA A 117 -1.51 0.75 12.15
C ALA A 117 -0.84 0.05 10.96
N PRO A 118 -0.65 0.72 9.82
CA PRO A 118 0.17 0.20 8.73
C PRO A 118 1.60 -0.09 9.17
N THR A 119 2.22 -1.10 8.55
CA THR A 119 3.61 -1.48 8.90
C THR A 119 4.59 -0.33 8.69
N THR A 120 4.41 0.45 7.62
CA THR A 120 5.26 1.59 7.23
C THR A 120 5.20 2.74 8.22
N ARG A 121 4.07 2.95 8.90
CA ARG A 121 3.89 4.09 9.83
C ARG A 121 4.48 3.85 11.21
N ARG A 122 4.78 2.60 11.58
CA ARG A 122 5.14 2.22 12.95
C ARG A 122 6.33 2.99 13.52
N GLU A 123 7.39 3.17 12.73
CA GLU A 123 8.61 3.85 13.21
C GLU A 123 8.40 5.37 13.39
N THR A 124 7.37 5.95 12.76
CA THR A 124 7.00 7.37 12.96
C THR A 124 5.92 7.56 14.02
N LEU A 125 4.95 6.62 14.09
CA LEU A 125 3.82 6.70 15.00
C LEU A 125 4.23 6.37 16.44
N TRP A 126 5.15 5.43 16.65
CA TRP A 126 5.57 5.05 18.00
C TRP A 126 6.24 6.19 18.77
N PRO A 127 7.24 6.92 18.21
CA PRO A 127 7.81 8.08 18.90
C PRO A 127 6.77 9.17 19.21
N ASP A 128 5.82 9.44 18.31
CA ASP A 128 4.75 10.43 18.55
C ASP A 128 3.81 9.97 19.69
N LEU A 129 3.44 8.68 19.74
CA LEU A 129 2.66 8.11 20.83
C LEU A 129 3.36 8.24 22.19
N CYS A 130 4.64 7.88 22.26
CA CYS A 130 5.44 8.01 23.48
C CYS A 130 5.56 9.47 23.92
N ALA A 131 5.97 10.37 23.02
CA ALA A 131 6.15 11.78 23.34
C ALA A 131 4.86 12.46 23.83
N ARG A 132 3.71 12.08 23.26
CA ARG A 132 2.41 12.58 23.75
C ARG A 132 2.05 11.98 25.11
N ALA A 133 2.28 10.69 25.33
CA ALA A 133 2.04 10.04 26.61
C ALA A 133 2.90 10.64 27.73
N GLU A 134 4.18 10.89 27.47
CA GLU A 134 5.14 11.51 28.39
C GLU A 134 4.72 12.92 28.86
N ALA A 135 3.88 13.60 28.08
CA ALA A 135 3.35 14.91 28.48
C ALA A 135 2.38 14.84 29.67
N GLU A 136 1.80 13.67 29.96
CA GLU A 136 0.78 13.50 31.02
C GLU A 136 1.05 12.31 31.95
N PHE A 137 1.91 11.36 31.56
CA PHE A 137 2.15 10.10 32.25
C PHE A 137 3.63 9.79 32.37
N GLU A 138 3.98 8.98 33.35
CA GLU A 138 5.30 8.35 33.39
C GLU A 138 5.34 7.20 32.38
N VAL A 139 6.30 7.23 31.45
CA VAL A 139 6.46 6.21 30.40
C VAL A 139 7.79 5.49 30.60
N THR A 140 7.73 4.20 30.91
CA THR A 140 8.92 3.36 31.22
C THR A 140 8.87 2.04 30.46
N ASP A 141 9.93 1.22 30.61
CA ASP A 141 10.08 -0.09 29.96
C ASP A 141 9.76 -0.11 28.46
N VAL A 142 10.17 0.95 27.75
CA VAL A 142 9.95 1.06 26.31
C VAL A 142 10.69 -0.09 25.62
N SER A 143 9.93 -0.97 24.99
CA SER A 143 10.42 -2.21 24.41
C SER A 143 9.97 -2.35 22.96
N LYS A 144 10.86 -2.97 22.18
CA LYS A 144 10.65 -3.32 20.79
C LYS A 144 10.83 -4.81 20.65
N TRP A 145 9.77 -5.51 20.24
CA TRP A 145 9.84 -6.94 19.96
C TRP A 145 9.22 -7.25 18.61
N ARG A 146 10.08 -7.60 17.64
CA ARG A 146 9.71 -7.80 16.24
C ARG A 146 8.86 -6.62 15.76
N ASP A 147 7.58 -6.90 15.53
CA ASP A 147 6.61 -5.96 15.00
C ASP A 147 5.77 -5.21 16.02
N SER A 148 5.96 -5.53 17.30
CA SER A 148 5.29 -4.88 18.41
C SER A 148 6.19 -3.82 19.05
N ARG A 149 5.55 -2.79 19.58
CA ARG A 149 6.12 -1.82 20.51
C ARG A 149 5.27 -1.79 21.76
N SER A 150 5.90 -1.62 22.91
CA SER A 150 5.20 -1.49 24.18
C SER A 150 5.93 -0.54 25.12
N ALA A 151 5.17 0.11 26.00
CA ALA A 151 5.66 0.86 27.13
C ALA A 151 4.75 0.66 28.35
N THR A 152 5.33 0.71 29.53
CA THR A 152 4.63 0.85 30.81
C THR A 152 4.11 2.27 30.94
N ILE A 153 2.87 2.42 31.43
CA ILE A 153 2.28 3.72 31.79
C ILE A 153 2.05 3.76 33.29
N ASN A 154 2.57 4.80 33.96
CA ASN A 154 2.46 5.03 35.40
C ASN A 154 2.89 3.83 36.27
N ASP A 155 1.93 3.26 37.01
CA ASP A 155 2.06 2.34 38.15
C ASP A 155 2.43 0.89 37.77
N GLY A 156 2.73 0.64 36.49
CA GLY A 156 3.15 -0.69 36.02
C GLY A 156 2.04 -1.54 35.43
N VAL A 157 0.77 -1.27 35.75
CA VAL A 157 -0.35 -2.15 35.35
C VAL A 157 -0.95 -1.77 34.01
N HIS A 158 -0.73 -0.54 33.54
CA HIS A 158 -1.20 -0.07 32.24
C HIS A 158 -0.12 -0.19 31.17
N ARG A 159 -0.53 -0.61 29.97
CA ARG A 159 0.36 -0.71 28.80
C ARG A 159 -0.13 0.17 27.66
N LEU A 160 0.80 0.90 27.05
CA LEU A 160 0.63 1.49 25.73
C LEU A 160 1.33 0.59 24.73
N GLN A 161 0.64 0.17 23.67
CA GLN A 161 1.16 -0.78 22.69
C GLN A 161 0.87 -0.34 21.26
N LEU A 162 1.71 -0.77 20.33
CA LEU A 162 1.53 -0.58 18.90
C LEU A 162 1.93 -1.85 18.14
N ILE A 163 1.04 -2.34 17.28
CA ILE A 163 1.29 -3.45 16.36
C ILE A 163 0.82 -3.07 14.95
N SER A 164 1.37 -3.72 13.92
CA SER A 164 0.83 -3.55 12.57
C SER A 164 -0.41 -4.40 12.30
N TRP A 165 -1.25 -3.96 11.37
CA TRP A 165 -2.38 -4.76 10.85
C TRP A 165 -1.93 -6.14 10.40
N ALA A 166 -0.89 -6.20 9.55
CA ALA A 166 -0.33 -7.44 9.05
C ALA A 166 0.07 -8.41 10.18
N SER A 167 0.85 -7.94 11.16
CA SER A 167 1.32 -8.78 12.25
C SER A 167 0.22 -9.23 13.20
N LEU A 168 -0.80 -8.40 13.45
CA LEU A 168 -1.95 -8.79 14.24
C LEU A 168 -2.78 -9.86 13.52
N LEU A 169 -3.14 -9.62 12.26
CA LEU A 169 -3.94 -10.56 11.46
C LEU A 169 -3.19 -11.88 11.22
N ASP A 170 -1.86 -11.88 11.04
CA ASP A 170 -1.04 -13.10 10.95
C ASP A 170 -1.05 -13.92 12.25
N ARG A 171 -1.18 -13.28 13.41
CA ARG A 171 -1.32 -13.99 14.70
C ARG A 171 -2.70 -14.61 14.82
N ILE A 172 -3.73 -13.84 14.52
CA ILE A 172 -5.13 -14.30 14.55
C ILE A 172 -5.33 -15.44 13.55
N ALA A 173 -4.81 -15.33 12.33
CA ALA A 173 -4.90 -16.37 11.30
C ALA A 173 -4.21 -17.67 11.73
N ARG A 174 -3.00 -17.59 12.30
CA ARG A 174 -2.29 -18.78 12.80
C ARG A 174 -3.08 -19.50 13.89
N GLU A 175 -3.66 -18.75 14.82
CA GLU A 175 -4.45 -19.37 15.89
C GLU A 175 -5.77 -19.96 15.36
N ALA A 176 -6.45 -19.28 14.45
CA ALA A 176 -7.63 -19.82 13.77
C ALA A 176 -7.29 -21.09 12.98
N HIS A 177 -6.11 -21.17 12.35
CA HIS A 177 -5.61 -22.38 11.70
C HIS A 177 -5.35 -23.52 12.69
N ASN A 178 -4.73 -23.25 13.84
CA ASN A 178 -4.50 -24.26 14.87
C ASN A 178 -5.81 -24.87 15.37
N ASP A 179 -6.86 -24.04 15.51
CA ASP A 179 -8.19 -24.45 15.97
C ASP A 179 -9.11 -24.94 14.82
N SER A 180 -8.61 -24.97 13.57
CA SER A 180 -9.39 -25.35 12.39
C SER A 180 -10.68 -24.52 12.19
N ASP A 181 -10.66 -23.25 12.58
CA ASP A 181 -11.77 -22.29 12.40
C ASP A 181 -11.78 -21.73 10.97
N ILE A 182 -12.34 -22.53 10.05
CA ILE A 182 -12.36 -22.24 8.60
C ILE A 182 -13.06 -20.91 8.29
N ASN A 183 -14.11 -20.56 9.03
CA ASN A 183 -14.85 -19.32 8.81
C ASN A 183 -13.96 -18.12 9.18
N ALA A 184 -13.35 -18.14 10.36
CA ALA A 184 -12.44 -17.07 10.77
C ALA A 184 -11.26 -16.94 9.81
N ILE A 185 -10.67 -18.05 9.35
CA ILE A 185 -9.57 -18.01 8.36
C ILE A 185 -9.99 -17.26 7.09
N SER A 186 -11.18 -17.54 6.55
CA SER A 186 -11.68 -16.86 5.36
C SER A 186 -11.94 -15.38 5.61
N ASP A 187 -12.55 -15.02 6.75
CA ASP A 187 -12.85 -13.63 7.11
C ASP A 187 -11.56 -12.83 7.36
N ILE A 188 -10.58 -13.42 8.03
CA ILE A 188 -9.26 -12.82 8.26
C ILE A 188 -8.55 -12.59 6.92
N ARG A 189 -8.65 -13.53 5.97
CA ARG A 189 -8.11 -13.32 4.62
C ARG A 189 -8.76 -12.12 3.94
N GLN A 190 -10.09 -11.97 4.03
CA GLN A 190 -10.79 -10.81 3.45
C GLN A 190 -10.29 -9.49 4.06
N LEU A 191 -10.23 -9.41 5.39
CA LEU A 191 -9.74 -8.23 6.10
C LEU A 191 -8.27 -7.95 5.77
N ARG A 192 -7.43 -8.99 5.70
CA ARG A 192 -6.01 -8.85 5.34
C ARG A 192 -5.83 -8.23 3.96
N GLY A 193 -6.58 -8.69 2.97
CA GLY A 193 -6.53 -8.06 1.63
C GLY A 193 -6.93 -6.59 1.65
N LEU A 194 -7.91 -6.20 2.49
CA LEU A 194 -8.30 -4.80 2.64
C LEU A 194 -7.17 -3.97 3.28
N THR A 195 -6.60 -4.46 4.39
CA THR A 195 -5.52 -3.75 5.09
C THR A 195 -4.26 -3.65 4.24
N ASP A 196 -3.89 -4.71 3.51
CA ASP A 196 -2.72 -4.71 2.62
C ASP A 196 -2.89 -3.69 1.49
N ARG A 197 -4.10 -3.54 0.94
CA ARG A 197 -4.41 -2.51 -0.05
C ARG A 197 -4.23 -1.10 0.52
N MET A 198 -4.69 -0.86 1.75
CA MET A 198 -4.53 0.44 2.40
C MET A 198 -3.06 0.72 2.74
N ASP A 199 -2.31 -0.28 3.20
CA ASP A 199 -0.86 -0.16 3.45
C ASP A 199 -0.07 0.16 2.17
N ALA A 200 -0.47 -0.38 1.02
CA ALA A 200 0.18 -0.13 -0.27
C ALA A 200 -0.04 1.29 -0.82
N ASP A 201 -1.14 1.94 -0.46
CA ASP A 201 -1.44 3.33 -0.84
C ASP A 201 -0.98 4.35 0.21
N ALA A 202 -0.45 3.89 1.36
CA ALA A 202 -0.01 4.74 2.45
C ALA A 202 1.19 5.62 2.05
N PHE A 203 1.26 6.82 2.62
CA PHE A 203 2.41 7.70 2.44
C PHE A 203 3.69 7.03 2.96
N LEU A 204 4.71 6.94 2.10
CA LEU A 204 6.04 6.46 2.48
C LEU A 204 6.86 7.62 3.06
N PRO A 205 7.27 7.58 4.33
CA PRO A 205 8.12 8.59 4.91
C PRO A 205 9.47 8.68 4.18
N TRP A 206 9.97 9.90 3.99
CA TRP A 206 11.30 10.12 3.40
C TRP A 206 12.40 9.53 4.29
N HIS A 207 13.31 8.76 3.68
CA HIS A 207 14.56 8.39 4.32
C HIS A 207 15.67 9.38 3.94
N LEU A 208 16.70 9.49 4.78
CA LEU A 208 17.80 10.44 4.54
C LEU A 208 18.49 10.20 3.18
N GLU A 209 18.56 8.94 2.76
CA GLU A 209 19.09 8.54 1.45
C GLU A 209 18.27 9.05 0.26
N ASP A 210 16.95 9.22 0.42
CA ASP A 210 16.04 9.75 -0.58
C ASP A 210 16.11 11.28 -0.70
N MET A 211 16.65 11.95 0.32
CA MET A 211 16.73 13.41 0.39
C MET A 211 18.04 13.97 -0.17
N GLY A 212 18.99 13.11 -0.53
CA GLY A 212 20.29 13.53 -1.05
C GLY A 212 20.24 14.04 -2.50
N PRO A 213 21.20 14.88 -2.92
CA PRO A 213 21.29 15.37 -4.30
C PRO A 213 21.47 14.24 -5.33
N GLY A 214 21.94 13.06 -4.90
CA GLY A 214 22.01 11.87 -5.76
C GLY A 214 20.64 11.42 -6.26
N PHE A 215 19.60 11.43 -5.40
CA PHE A 215 18.24 11.08 -5.79
C PHE A 215 17.69 12.07 -6.81
N ALA A 216 17.83 13.38 -6.55
CA ALA A 216 17.42 14.43 -7.48
C ALA A 216 18.09 14.29 -8.86
N ARG A 217 19.40 13.98 -8.90
CA ARG A 217 20.12 13.73 -10.16
C ARG A 217 19.59 12.51 -10.91
N ARG A 218 19.18 11.45 -10.21
CA ARG A 218 18.55 10.28 -10.85
C ARG A 218 17.21 10.65 -11.49
N VAL A 219 16.37 11.40 -10.79
CA VAL A 219 15.08 11.88 -11.34
C VAL A 219 15.29 12.73 -12.59
N LEU A 220 16.21 13.71 -12.54
CA LEU A 220 16.57 14.53 -13.71
C LEU A 220 17.17 13.69 -14.84
N GLY A 221 17.96 12.66 -14.50
CA GLY A 221 18.52 11.71 -15.45
C GLY A 221 17.45 10.93 -16.21
N LEU A 222 16.36 10.53 -15.54
CA LEU A 222 15.22 9.87 -16.20
C LEU A 222 14.52 10.82 -17.18
N GLU A 223 14.29 12.07 -16.80
CA GLU A 223 13.68 13.06 -17.71
C GLU A 223 14.56 13.31 -18.94
N LYS A 224 15.87 13.43 -18.74
CA LYS A 224 16.87 13.56 -19.80
C LYS A 224 16.84 12.34 -20.73
N LEU A 225 16.83 11.14 -20.17
CA LEU A 225 16.80 9.87 -20.91
C LEU A 225 15.56 9.76 -21.80
N VAL A 226 14.37 10.10 -21.27
CA VAL A 226 13.13 10.13 -22.06
C VAL A 226 13.24 11.10 -23.23
N LYS A 227 13.74 12.32 -22.97
CA LYS A 227 13.90 13.33 -24.01
C LYS A 227 14.85 12.88 -25.12
N GLU A 228 16.06 12.45 -24.77
CA GLU A 228 17.09 12.08 -25.74
C GLU A 228 16.71 10.82 -26.53
N SER A 229 16.02 9.86 -25.91
CA SER A 229 15.51 8.67 -26.61
C SER A 229 14.53 9.05 -27.73
N ILE A 230 13.63 10.01 -27.46
CA ILE A 230 12.65 10.48 -28.45
C ILE A 230 13.32 11.25 -29.58
N GLU A 231 14.26 12.15 -29.24
CA GLU A 231 15.04 12.92 -30.21
C GLU A 231 15.85 12.00 -31.12
N PHE A 232 16.46 10.94 -30.58
CA PHE A 232 17.19 9.95 -31.36
C PHE A 232 16.31 9.25 -32.40
N GLY A 233 15.14 8.74 -31.99
CA GLY A 233 14.29 8.04 -32.97
C GLY A 233 13.57 8.97 -33.94
N GLU A 234 13.45 10.27 -33.63
CA GLU A 234 13.00 11.28 -34.60
C GLU A 234 14.10 11.59 -35.62
N SER A 235 15.37 11.74 -35.19
CA SER A 235 16.49 11.97 -36.12
C SER A 235 16.72 10.79 -37.05
N ASP A 236 16.58 9.56 -36.55
CA ASP A 236 16.72 8.32 -37.32
C ASP A 236 15.44 7.96 -38.11
N LYS A 237 14.40 8.80 -38.03
CA LYS A 237 13.12 8.62 -38.74
C LYS A 237 12.41 7.30 -38.39
N PHE A 238 12.60 6.79 -37.18
CA PHE A 238 11.83 5.65 -36.69
C PHE A 238 10.37 6.04 -36.41
N TRP A 239 10.15 7.26 -35.93
CA TRP A 239 8.83 7.83 -35.63
C TRP A 239 8.79 9.33 -35.96
N SER A 240 7.60 9.92 -35.87
CA SER A 240 7.40 11.36 -35.99
C SER A 240 6.70 11.92 -34.75
N THR A 241 7.17 13.08 -34.26
CA THR A 241 6.48 13.83 -33.20
C THR A 241 5.55 14.93 -33.75
N ALA A 242 5.45 15.05 -35.07
CA ALA A 242 4.71 16.14 -35.71
C ALA A 242 3.22 16.12 -35.36
N GLY A 243 2.72 17.29 -34.95
CA GLY A 243 1.32 17.49 -34.56
C GLY A 243 0.91 16.79 -33.26
N LEU A 244 1.87 16.32 -32.46
CA LEU A 244 1.62 15.65 -31.19
C LEU A 244 2.18 16.49 -30.04
N SER A 245 1.44 16.53 -28.93
CA SER A 245 1.83 17.30 -27.76
C SER A 245 2.82 16.52 -26.88
N TYR A 246 3.51 17.27 -26.02
CA TYR A 246 4.01 16.69 -24.78
C TYR A 246 2.83 16.15 -23.99
N GLY A 247 3.00 14.96 -23.42
CA GLY A 247 1.98 14.30 -22.62
C GLY A 247 2.49 14.23 -21.20
N SER A 248 2.68 15.37 -20.54
CA SER A 248 3.07 15.45 -19.12
C SER A 248 1.88 15.83 -18.25
N GLY A 249 1.85 15.31 -17.03
CA GLY A 249 0.81 15.54 -16.05
C GLY A 249 1.31 15.23 -14.64
N TRP A 250 0.44 15.37 -13.63
CA TRP A 250 0.82 15.17 -12.22
C TRP A 250 1.46 13.79 -11.92
N LYS A 251 1.13 12.75 -12.71
CA LYS A 251 1.56 11.35 -12.46
C LYS A 251 2.52 10.80 -13.52
N PHE A 252 2.84 11.58 -14.53
CA PHE A 252 3.61 11.09 -15.67
C PHE A 252 4.36 12.21 -16.38
N TYR A 253 5.52 11.89 -16.91
CA TYR A 253 6.33 12.77 -17.75
C TYR A 253 6.73 12.02 -19.01
N GLY A 254 6.40 12.57 -20.18
CA GLY A 254 6.70 11.90 -21.43
C GLY A 254 6.15 12.64 -22.63
N ARG A 255 6.20 11.97 -23.80
CA ARG A 255 5.77 12.58 -25.06
C ARG A 255 5.21 11.55 -26.01
N TYR A 256 4.21 12.00 -26.76
CA TYR A 256 3.60 11.23 -27.83
C TYR A 256 4.46 11.30 -29.10
N PHE A 257 4.56 10.17 -29.79
CA PHE A 257 5.08 10.07 -31.14
C PHE A 257 4.25 9.07 -31.95
N ARG A 258 4.48 9.03 -33.26
CA ARG A 258 3.72 8.20 -34.19
C ARG A 258 4.65 7.23 -34.92
N ILE A 259 4.28 5.94 -34.90
CA ILE A 259 4.89 4.88 -35.70
C ILE A 259 3.85 4.42 -36.72
N GLY A 260 4.04 4.79 -37.99
CA GLY A 260 3.02 4.57 -39.01
C GLY A 260 1.73 5.32 -38.68
N ASP A 261 0.65 4.58 -38.40
CA ASP A 261 -0.65 5.10 -37.99
C ASP A 261 -0.97 4.85 -36.51
N VAL A 262 -0.02 4.31 -35.75
CA VAL A 262 -0.13 4.07 -34.30
C VAL A 262 0.45 5.26 -33.55
N VAL A 263 -0.37 5.87 -32.69
CA VAL A 263 0.09 6.88 -31.74
C VAL A 263 0.52 6.18 -30.46
N VAL A 264 1.72 6.50 -30.00
CA VAL A 264 2.36 5.88 -28.84
C VAL A 264 2.84 6.99 -27.91
N TRP A 265 2.70 6.78 -26.62
CA TRP A 265 3.35 7.64 -25.62
C TRP A 265 4.52 6.89 -24.99
N PHE A 266 5.61 7.58 -24.76
CA PHE A 266 6.76 7.07 -24.01
C PHE A 266 7.14 8.03 -22.88
N GLY A 267 7.43 7.47 -21.71
CA GLY A 267 7.94 8.26 -20.61
C GLY A 267 7.90 7.57 -19.26
N ILE A 268 8.03 8.39 -18.21
CA ILE A 268 7.94 8.00 -16.80
C ILE A 268 6.47 7.94 -16.41
N HIS A 269 5.98 6.78 -15.95
CA HIS A 269 4.58 6.63 -15.55
C HIS A 269 4.44 6.04 -14.13
N LEU A 270 4.28 6.92 -13.14
CA LEU A 270 4.40 6.56 -11.71
C LEU A 270 3.36 5.54 -11.25
N ASN A 271 2.13 5.60 -11.77
CA ASN A 271 1.06 4.69 -11.37
C ASN A 271 1.28 3.24 -11.82
N VAL A 272 1.85 3.04 -13.01
CA VAL A 272 2.07 1.67 -13.55
C VAL A 272 3.44 1.16 -13.10
N TRP A 273 4.40 2.05 -12.88
CA TRP A 273 5.66 1.73 -12.22
C TRP A 273 5.42 1.16 -10.82
N LYS A 274 4.57 1.80 -10.00
CA LYS A 274 4.30 1.29 -8.65
C LYS A 274 3.56 -0.06 -8.64
N GLU A 275 2.91 -0.45 -9.74
CA GLU A 275 1.96 -1.58 -9.75
C GLU A 275 2.48 -2.81 -10.51
N TYR A 276 3.19 -2.64 -11.62
CA TYR A 276 3.36 -3.72 -12.59
C TYR A 276 4.80 -4.16 -12.86
N SER A 277 5.81 -3.30 -12.75
CA SER A 277 7.20 -3.69 -13.07
C SER A 277 8.23 -2.77 -12.43
N ASP A 278 9.44 -3.28 -12.20
CA ASP A 278 10.58 -2.58 -11.59
C ASP A 278 11.29 -1.62 -12.57
N THR A 279 10.53 -0.85 -13.36
CA THR A 279 11.07 0.20 -14.24
C THR A 279 10.18 1.44 -14.26
N PRO A 280 10.78 2.65 -14.24
CA PRO A 280 10.03 3.89 -14.40
C PRO A 280 9.53 4.12 -15.82
N LEU A 281 10.10 3.47 -16.84
CA LEU A 281 9.88 3.79 -18.25
C LEU A 281 8.83 2.87 -18.90
N TRP A 282 7.89 3.48 -19.60
CA TRP A 282 6.75 2.79 -20.19
C TRP A 282 6.40 3.32 -21.56
N LEU A 283 6.01 2.41 -22.45
CA LEU A 283 5.18 2.73 -23.61
C LEU A 283 3.71 2.55 -23.26
N SER A 284 2.85 3.46 -23.69
CA SER A 284 1.40 3.29 -23.56
C SER A 284 0.69 3.43 -24.89
N PHE A 285 -0.27 2.54 -25.11
CA PHE A 285 -1.11 2.47 -26.30
C PHE A 285 -2.58 2.53 -25.87
N GLU A 286 -3.39 3.34 -26.54
CA GLU A 286 -4.86 3.28 -26.36
C GLU A 286 -5.40 1.90 -26.77
N ASP A 287 -6.46 1.45 -26.10
CA ASP A 287 -7.11 0.14 -26.33
C ASP A 287 -7.45 -0.14 -27.81
N LYS A 288 -7.80 0.90 -28.58
CA LYS A 288 -8.05 0.80 -30.03
C LYS A 288 -6.88 0.23 -30.85
N TYR A 289 -5.66 0.23 -30.30
CA TYR A 289 -4.47 -0.32 -30.94
C TYR A 289 -4.14 -1.76 -30.53
N TYR A 290 -4.94 -2.38 -29.65
CA TYR A 290 -4.66 -3.72 -29.11
C TYR A 290 -4.49 -4.79 -30.20
N GLU A 291 -5.36 -4.80 -31.20
CA GLU A 291 -5.25 -5.72 -32.35
C GLU A 291 -3.91 -5.58 -33.09
N LYS A 292 -3.36 -4.37 -33.18
CA LYS A 292 -2.05 -4.14 -33.80
C LYS A 292 -0.91 -4.64 -32.92
N LEU A 293 -1.04 -4.50 -31.60
CA LEU A 293 -0.10 -5.08 -30.64
C LEU A 293 -0.11 -6.61 -30.70
N MET A 294 -1.29 -7.23 -30.86
CA MET A 294 -1.43 -8.67 -31.06
C MET A 294 -0.70 -9.13 -32.33
N HIS A 295 -0.97 -8.49 -33.47
CA HIS A 295 -0.30 -8.81 -34.74
C HIS A 295 1.22 -8.57 -34.72
N ALA A 296 1.68 -7.57 -33.96
CA ALA A 296 3.10 -7.32 -33.73
C ALA A 296 3.73 -8.27 -32.70
N ASN A 297 2.97 -9.19 -32.10
CA ASN A 297 3.41 -10.09 -31.02
C ASN A 297 3.92 -9.34 -29.77
N LEU A 298 3.36 -8.15 -29.52
CA LEU A 298 3.69 -7.26 -28.42
C LEU A 298 2.71 -7.37 -27.25
N ALA A 299 1.47 -7.79 -27.49
CA ALA A 299 0.42 -7.89 -26.48
C ALA A 299 0.73 -8.85 -25.32
N ARG A 300 1.64 -9.81 -25.51
CA ARG A 300 2.12 -10.69 -24.42
C ARG A 300 2.97 -9.96 -23.37
N PHE A 301 3.44 -8.75 -23.68
CA PHE A 301 4.27 -7.93 -22.80
C PHE A 301 3.47 -6.75 -22.21
N THR A 302 2.17 -6.68 -22.46
CA THR A 302 1.34 -5.54 -22.03
C THR A 302 0.68 -5.78 -20.69
N PHE A 303 0.59 -4.72 -19.90
CA PHE A 303 -0.30 -4.60 -18.74
C PHE A 303 -1.48 -3.70 -19.10
N GLU A 304 -2.70 -4.13 -18.82
CA GLU A 304 -3.91 -3.35 -19.11
C GLU A 304 -4.31 -2.51 -17.89
N SER A 305 -4.53 -1.20 -18.10
CA SER A 305 -5.07 -0.33 -17.07
C SER A 305 -5.79 0.89 -17.66
N ASN A 306 -7.02 1.15 -17.20
CA ASN A 306 -7.82 2.33 -17.57
C ASN A 306 -7.98 2.58 -19.09
N GLY A 307 -8.15 1.52 -19.89
CA GLY A 307 -8.32 1.63 -21.35
C GLY A 307 -7.02 1.85 -22.13
N TYR A 308 -5.87 1.53 -21.50
CA TYR A 308 -4.55 1.58 -22.12
C TYR A 308 -3.81 0.26 -21.89
N HIS A 309 -2.93 -0.05 -22.84
CA HIS A 309 -1.97 -1.15 -22.78
C HIS A 309 -0.57 -0.59 -22.58
N TYR A 310 0.13 -1.05 -21.55
CA TYR A 310 1.44 -0.56 -21.15
C TYR A 310 2.53 -1.61 -21.36
N ILE A 311 3.62 -1.25 -22.04
CA ILE A 311 4.80 -2.11 -22.18
C ILE A 311 5.96 -1.50 -21.37
N PRO A 312 6.55 -2.22 -20.41
CA PRO A 312 7.70 -1.73 -19.66
C PRO A 312 8.95 -1.65 -20.54
N ILE A 313 9.76 -0.62 -20.34
CA ILE A 313 11.08 -0.47 -20.97
C ILE A 313 12.14 -0.62 -19.88
N GLU A 314 12.93 -1.68 -19.94
CA GLU A 314 13.93 -2.00 -18.91
C GLU A 314 15.12 -1.03 -18.94
N LEU A 315 15.67 -0.75 -17.76
CA LEU A 315 16.88 0.05 -17.57
C LEU A 315 18.05 -0.85 -17.14
N PRO A 316 19.17 -0.90 -17.88
CA PRO A 316 20.35 -1.60 -17.40
C PRO A 316 20.92 -0.90 -16.15
N THR A 317 21.27 -1.69 -15.15
CA THR A 317 21.83 -1.19 -13.88
C THR A 317 23.35 -1.30 -13.85
N GLY A 318 24.01 -0.36 -13.17
CA GLY A 318 25.47 -0.42 -12.96
C GLY A 318 26.31 -0.05 -14.19
N VAL A 319 25.70 0.62 -15.17
CA VAL A 319 26.36 1.10 -16.40
C VAL A 319 26.24 2.62 -16.51
N GLU A 320 27.09 3.21 -17.36
CA GLU A 320 27.10 4.64 -17.65
C GLU A 320 25.89 5.07 -18.49
N TYR A 321 25.58 6.37 -18.45
CA TYR A 321 24.39 6.95 -19.08
C TYR A 321 24.25 6.59 -20.57
N ASP A 322 25.33 6.65 -21.35
CA ASP A 322 25.27 6.38 -22.79
C ASP A 322 24.84 4.93 -23.08
N ALA A 323 25.31 3.96 -22.28
CA ALA A 323 24.89 2.56 -22.40
C ALA A 323 23.42 2.37 -22.01
N VAL A 324 22.92 3.13 -21.03
CA VAL A 324 21.49 3.16 -20.70
C VAL A 324 20.67 3.69 -21.88
N LEU A 325 21.08 4.82 -22.45
CA LEU A 325 20.41 5.45 -23.59
C LEU A 325 20.35 4.52 -24.79
N ASP A 326 21.49 3.91 -25.16
CA ASP A 326 21.57 2.96 -26.27
C ASP A 326 20.62 1.77 -26.07
N SER A 327 20.56 1.22 -24.85
CA SER A 327 19.66 0.10 -24.52
C SER A 327 18.18 0.48 -24.62
N VAL A 328 17.81 1.67 -24.14
CA VAL A 328 16.43 2.18 -24.23
C VAL A 328 16.05 2.40 -25.69
N VAL A 329 16.90 3.10 -26.45
CA VAL A 329 16.69 3.36 -27.87
C VAL A 329 16.57 2.06 -28.67
N ALA A 330 17.44 1.07 -28.42
CA ALA A 330 17.37 -0.22 -29.07
C ALA A 330 16.05 -0.96 -28.79
N SER A 331 15.58 -0.92 -27.54
CA SER A 331 14.28 -1.48 -27.14
C SER A 331 13.12 -0.80 -27.88
N LEU A 332 13.09 0.54 -27.89
CA LEU A 332 12.07 1.32 -28.58
C LEU A 332 12.07 1.07 -30.09
N LYS A 333 13.25 1.00 -30.71
CA LYS A 333 13.41 0.69 -32.14
C LYS A 333 12.90 -0.71 -32.46
N SER A 334 13.25 -1.71 -31.65
CA SER A 334 12.77 -3.09 -31.84
C SER A 334 11.23 -3.16 -31.83
N ILE A 335 10.58 -2.44 -30.90
CA ILE A 335 9.13 -2.35 -30.82
C ILE A 335 8.56 -1.62 -32.05
N ALA A 336 9.18 -0.52 -32.48
CA ALA A 336 8.76 0.22 -33.66
C ALA A 336 8.86 -0.62 -34.94
N ASP A 337 9.92 -1.40 -35.11
CA ASP A 337 10.11 -2.28 -36.26
C ASP A 337 9.08 -3.42 -36.28
N GLN A 338 8.72 -3.98 -35.11
CA GLN A 338 7.65 -4.98 -35.00
C GLN A 338 6.29 -4.42 -35.43
N LEU A 339 5.97 -3.18 -35.00
CA LEU A 339 4.74 -2.49 -35.40
C LEU A 339 4.68 -2.15 -36.89
N LYS A 340 5.81 -1.77 -37.49
CA LYS A 340 5.88 -1.49 -38.94
C LYS A 340 5.67 -2.75 -39.77
N ARG A 341 6.34 -3.85 -39.40
CA ARG A 341 6.23 -5.14 -40.10
C ARG A 341 4.81 -5.72 -40.04
N SER A 342 4.12 -5.57 -38.90
CA SER A 342 2.74 -6.06 -38.77
C SER A 342 1.77 -5.24 -39.65
N ASN A 343 1.99 -3.93 -39.78
CA ASN A 343 1.22 -3.07 -40.68
C ASN A 343 1.45 -3.39 -42.17
N GLU A 344 2.68 -3.73 -42.58
CA GLU A 344 3.00 -4.11 -43.97
C GLU A 344 2.44 -5.48 -44.38
N SER A 345 2.16 -6.35 -43.41
CA SER A 345 1.64 -7.71 -43.64
C SER A 345 0.10 -7.79 -43.74
N GLN A 346 -0.61 -6.66 -43.59
CA GLN A 346 -2.06 -6.59 -43.80
C GLN A 346 -2.35 -6.16 -45.26
N PRO A 347 -2.95 -7.01 -46.12
CA PRO A 347 -3.38 -6.56 -47.44
C PRO A 347 -4.46 -5.49 -47.29
N ALA A 348 -4.35 -4.41 -48.07
CA ALA A 348 -5.37 -3.36 -48.14
C ALA A 348 -6.73 -3.99 -48.45
N GLN A 349 -7.69 -3.86 -47.53
CA GLN A 349 -9.08 -4.18 -47.84
C GLN A 349 -9.54 -3.24 -48.97
N PRO A 350 -10.08 -3.76 -50.08
CA PRO A 350 -10.58 -2.90 -51.15
C PRO A 350 -11.74 -2.06 -50.60
N GLN A 351 -11.64 -0.75 -50.78
CA GLN A 351 -12.74 0.19 -50.50
C GLN A 351 -13.92 -0.19 -51.40
N ALA A 352 -15.09 -0.36 -50.77
CA ALA A 352 -16.37 -0.63 -51.43
C ALA A 352 -16.93 0.63 -52.10
#